data_AF-A0A1J5THB6-F1
#
_entry.id   AF-A0A1J5THB6-F1
#
_cell.length_a   1.000
_cell.length_b   1.000
_cell.length_c   1.000
_cell.angle_alpha   90.00
_cell.angle_beta   90.00
_cell.angle_gamma   90.00
#
_symmetry.space_group_name_H-M   'P 1'
#
loop_
_entity.id
_entity.type
_entity.pdbx_description
1 polymer ?
#
loop_
_entity_poly.entity_id
_entity_poly.type
_entity_poly.pdbx_seq_one_letter_code
_entity_poly.pdbx_strand_id
1 'polypeptide(L)'
;MVKLPLCFEAGSAASVFRQVLDDMGLTYSRQDGTRSYTRFAAVVALEQSAYSYKYNIQNPNINFEIWSEVPGLSGNITYLGFNTESNSHLQKILQNYVDNLPRNPWLFSLSQKLRNGFLSPGIYGAKKKWKEFL
;
A
#
# COMPACT_ATOMS: atom_id res chain seq x y z
N MET A 1 7.53 10.24 34.28
CA MET A 1 8.17 8.93 34.02
C MET A 1 8.73 8.94 32.61
N VAL A 2 10.00 8.60 32.44
CA VAL A 2 10.63 8.51 31.11
C VAL A 2 10.20 7.21 30.42
N LYS A 3 9.86 7.26 29.12
CA LYS A 3 9.46 6.09 28.30
C LYS A 3 10.45 5.93 27.14
N LEU A 4 11.14 4.79 27.08
CA LEU A 4 12.02 4.44 25.97
C LEU A 4 11.36 3.31 25.16
N PRO A 5 11.01 3.53 23.88
CA PRO A 5 10.40 2.51 23.06
C PRO A 5 11.44 1.47 22.70
N LEU A 6 11.06 0.20 22.86
CA LEU A 6 11.86 -0.92 22.42
C LEU A 6 11.14 -1.54 21.24
N CYS A 7 11.88 -1.87 20.19
CA CYS A 7 11.38 -2.71 19.09
C CYS A 7 11.31 -4.20 19.49
N PHE A 8 11.45 -4.50 20.78
CA PHE A 8 11.50 -5.84 21.35
C PHE A 8 10.35 -6.03 22.33
N GLU A 9 9.90 -7.28 22.44
CA GLU A 9 8.87 -7.69 23.38
C GLU A 9 9.27 -7.43 24.83
N ALA A 10 8.31 -6.97 25.62
CA ALA A 10 8.56 -6.48 26.98
C ALA A 10 9.23 -7.54 27.89
N GLY A 11 8.82 -8.81 27.79
CA GLY A 11 9.42 -9.90 28.58
C GLY A 11 10.87 -10.22 28.18
N SER A 12 11.18 -10.18 26.88
CA SER A 12 12.53 -10.42 26.37
C SER A 12 13.47 -9.30 26.77
N ALA A 13 13.01 -8.06 26.58
CA ALA A 13 13.71 -6.88 27.05
C ALA A 13 13.97 -6.93 28.56
N ALA A 14 12.98 -7.35 29.35
CA ALA A 14 13.12 -7.49 30.79
C ALA A 14 14.13 -8.58 31.19
N SER A 15 14.20 -9.70 30.48
CA SER A 15 15.16 -10.78 30.78
C SER A 15 16.60 -10.39 30.42
N VAL A 16 16.80 -9.75 29.27
CA VAL A 16 18.13 -9.20 28.90
C VAL A 16 18.54 -8.14 29.91
N PHE A 17 17.61 -7.27 30.29
CA PHE A 17 17.89 -6.25 31.29
C PHE A 17 18.29 -6.86 32.63
N ARG A 18 17.64 -7.96 33.04
CA ARG A 18 18.03 -8.72 34.22
C ARG A 18 19.47 -9.23 34.13
N GLN A 19 19.82 -9.88 33.03
CA GLN A 19 21.18 -10.38 32.81
C GLN A 19 22.20 -9.24 32.89
N VAL A 20 21.89 -8.08 32.30
CA VAL A 20 22.76 -6.91 32.38
C VAL A 20 22.94 -6.44 33.82
N LEU A 21 21.87 -6.42 34.63
CA LEU A 21 21.99 -6.05 36.04
C LEU A 21 22.82 -7.08 36.83
N ASP A 22 22.62 -8.37 36.57
CA ASP A 22 23.35 -9.47 37.21
C ASP A 22 24.85 -9.42 36.83
N ASP A 23 25.18 -9.18 35.55
CA ASP A 23 26.55 -9.05 35.03
C ASP A 23 27.27 -7.83 35.64
N MET A 24 26.51 -6.78 35.95
CA MET A 24 27.00 -5.60 36.65
C MET A 24 27.10 -5.80 38.18
N GLY A 25 26.71 -6.97 38.69
CA GLY A 25 26.72 -7.29 40.12
C GLY A 25 25.75 -6.45 40.95
N LEU A 26 24.71 -5.90 40.33
CA LEU A 26 23.77 -5.01 40.99
C LEU A 26 22.69 -5.81 41.72
N THR A 27 22.45 -5.47 42.99
CA THR A 27 21.33 -6.04 43.75
C THR A 27 20.05 -5.27 43.45
N TYR A 28 18.97 -5.97 43.11
CA TYR A 28 17.66 -5.38 42.85
C TYR A 28 16.53 -6.24 43.44
N SER A 29 15.37 -5.63 43.69
CA SER A 29 14.14 -6.33 44.03
C SER A 29 13.14 -6.21 42.88
N ARG A 30 12.40 -7.27 42.63
CA ARG A 30 11.37 -7.32 41.58
C ARG A 30 10.00 -7.15 42.21
N GLN A 31 9.20 -6.27 41.62
CA GLN A 31 7.77 -6.16 41.89
C GLN A 31 7.02 -6.26 40.56
N ASP A 32 6.02 -7.13 40.52
CA ASP A 32 5.12 -7.24 39.38
C ASP A 32 3.93 -6.29 39.57
N GLY A 33 3.44 -5.74 38.48
CA GLY A 33 2.33 -4.79 38.49
C GLY A 33 1.65 -4.69 37.14
N THR A 34 0.46 -4.11 37.12
CA THR A 34 -0.31 -3.88 35.91
C THR A 34 -0.23 -2.41 35.50
N ARG A 35 -0.18 -2.17 34.19
CA ARG A 35 -0.22 -0.82 33.63
C ARG A 35 -1.39 -0.72 32.67
N SER A 36 -2.44 -0.01 33.07
CA SER A 36 -3.54 0.31 32.16
C SER A 36 -3.06 1.22 31.05
N TYR A 37 -3.48 0.91 29.82
CA TYR A 37 -3.26 1.73 28.65
C TYR A 37 -4.52 1.77 27.80
N THR A 38 -4.73 2.88 27.11
CA THR A 38 -5.84 3.04 26.19
C THR A 38 -5.43 2.55 24.81
N ARG A 39 -6.22 1.65 24.22
CA ARG A 39 -6.15 1.31 22.80
C ARG A 39 -7.39 1.87 22.11
N PHE A 40 -7.19 2.70 21.10
CA PHE A 40 -8.28 3.14 20.22
C PHE A 40 -8.39 2.18 19.02
N ALA A 41 -9.59 1.76 18.67
CA ALA A 41 -9.84 0.98 17.45
C ALA A 41 -11.26 1.23 16.91
N ALA A 42 -11.36 1.93 15.79
CA ALA A 42 -12.56 1.95 14.96
C ALA A 42 -12.13 1.83 13.49
N VAL A 43 -12.55 0.76 12.81
CA VAL A 43 -12.44 0.65 11.35
C VAL A 43 -13.71 1.26 10.79
N VAL A 44 -13.61 2.52 10.35
CA VAL A 44 -14.71 3.23 9.71
C VAL A 44 -14.49 3.15 8.20
N ALA A 45 -15.47 2.62 7.47
CA ALA A 45 -15.50 2.73 6.02
C ALA A 45 -15.77 4.19 5.67
N LEU A 46 -14.77 4.85 5.06
CA LEU A 46 -14.92 6.20 4.54
C LEU A 46 -15.13 6.09 3.05
N GLU A 47 -16.35 6.37 2.59
CA GLU A 47 -16.60 6.52 1.16
C GLU A 47 -15.84 7.75 0.66
N GLN A 48 -15.04 7.56 -0.39
CA GLN A 48 -14.31 8.64 -1.05
C GLN A 48 -14.68 8.64 -2.53
N SER A 49 -15.02 9.80 -3.05
CA SER A 49 -15.25 9.99 -4.48
C SER A 49 -13.96 10.50 -5.13
N ALA A 50 -13.49 9.80 -6.16
CA ALA A 50 -12.39 10.25 -6.99
C ALA A 50 -12.91 11.01 -8.21
N TYR A 51 -12.25 12.12 -8.58
CA TYR A 51 -12.47 12.72 -9.89
C TYR A 51 -11.98 11.76 -10.98
N SER A 52 -12.78 11.55 -12.02
CA SER A 52 -12.44 10.66 -13.13
C SER A 52 -12.52 11.36 -14.48
N TYR A 53 -11.54 11.05 -15.33
CA TYR A 53 -11.48 11.48 -16.71
C TYR A 53 -12.11 10.40 -17.59
N LYS A 54 -13.21 10.73 -18.25
CA LYS A 54 -13.98 9.80 -19.09
C LYS A 54 -13.82 10.12 -20.55
N TYR A 55 -13.58 9.10 -21.37
CA TYR A 55 -13.41 9.19 -22.82
C TYR A 55 -14.34 8.19 -23.50
N ASN A 56 -15.29 8.70 -24.27
CA ASN A 56 -16.23 7.87 -25.02
C ASN A 56 -15.82 7.86 -26.49
N ILE A 57 -15.29 6.74 -26.96
CA ILE A 57 -14.93 6.53 -28.37
C ILE A 57 -16.17 5.98 -29.08
N GLN A 58 -16.64 6.66 -30.12
CA GLN A 58 -17.84 6.22 -30.84
C GLN A 58 -17.58 5.03 -31.75
N ASN A 59 -16.40 4.99 -32.39
CA ASN A 59 -15.99 3.95 -33.33
C ASN A 59 -14.52 3.57 -33.10
N PRO A 60 -14.23 2.40 -32.50
CA PRO A 60 -15.16 1.44 -31.89
C PRO A 60 -15.84 2.00 -30.63
N ASN A 61 -17.02 1.50 -30.29
CA ASN A 61 -17.78 1.89 -29.09
C ASN A 61 -17.05 1.42 -27.80
N ILE A 62 -16.08 2.21 -27.34
CA ILE A 62 -15.23 1.91 -26.19
C ILE A 62 -15.21 3.12 -25.26
N ASN A 63 -15.51 2.90 -24.00
CA ASN A 63 -15.42 3.93 -22.96
C ASN A 63 -14.19 3.64 -22.09
N PHE A 64 -13.33 4.64 -21.95
CA PHE A 64 -12.21 4.63 -21.01
C PHE A 64 -12.49 5.56 -19.84
N GLU A 65 -12.04 5.16 -18.67
CA GLU A 65 -12.08 5.97 -17.47
C GLU A 65 -10.72 5.93 -16.78
N ILE A 66 -10.19 7.10 -16.42
CA ILE A 66 -8.96 7.23 -15.65
C ILE A 66 -9.30 7.93 -14.34
N TRP A 67 -8.95 7.31 -13.22
CA TRP A 67 -9.19 7.87 -11.90
C TRP A 67 -8.05 7.52 -10.95
N SER A 68 -7.97 8.20 -9.81
CA SER A 68 -6.98 7.89 -8.77
C SER A 68 -7.67 7.59 -7.45
N GLU A 69 -7.28 6.48 -6.83
CA GLU A 69 -7.81 6.07 -5.53
C GLU A 69 -6.71 6.08 -4.47
N VAL A 70 -7.12 6.26 -3.21
CA VAL A 70 -6.28 6.06 -2.02
C VAL A 70 -6.75 4.80 -1.30
N PRO A 71 -6.30 3.60 -1.69
CA PRO A 71 -6.78 2.34 -1.09
C PRO A 71 -6.25 2.09 0.33
N GLY A 72 -5.36 2.95 0.85
CA GLY A 72 -4.74 2.82 2.18
C GLY A 72 -4.60 4.16 2.88
N LEU A 73 -3.52 4.37 3.64
CA LEU A 73 -3.36 5.57 4.47
C LEU A 73 -2.77 6.79 3.75
N SER A 74 -2.03 6.65 2.64
CA SER A 74 -1.31 7.80 2.05
C SER A 74 -0.99 7.73 0.55
N GLY A 75 -1.32 6.63 -0.11
CA GLY A 75 -0.85 6.33 -1.45
C GLY A 75 -1.91 6.45 -2.54
N ASN A 76 -1.70 7.33 -3.52
CA ASN A 76 -2.55 7.40 -4.72
C ASN A 76 -2.13 6.31 -5.71
N ILE A 77 -3.11 5.54 -6.21
CA ILE A 77 -2.95 4.64 -7.34
C ILE A 77 -3.88 5.12 -8.45
N THR A 78 -3.31 5.39 -9.62
CA THR A 78 -4.07 5.75 -10.81
C THR A 78 -4.44 4.49 -11.57
N TYR A 79 -5.71 4.37 -11.93
CA TYR A 79 -6.27 3.27 -12.70
C TYR A 79 -6.72 3.76 -14.07
N LEU A 80 -6.63 2.86 -15.05
CA LEU A 80 -7.26 2.97 -16.34
C LEU A 80 -8.25 1.80 -16.43
N GLY A 81 -9.53 2.12 -16.58
CA GLY A 81 -10.62 1.16 -16.74
C GLY A 81 -11.30 1.32 -18.09
N PHE A 82 -11.89 0.25 -18.57
CA PHE A 82 -12.71 0.23 -19.77
C PHE A 82 -13.76 -0.88 -19.65
N ASN A 83 -14.89 -0.71 -20.33
CA ASN A 83 -15.98 -1.67 -20.33
C ASN A 83 -16.23 -2.20 -21.76
N THR A 84 -15.27 -2.95 -22.29
CA THR A 84 -15.35 -3.59 -23.61
C THR A 84 -14.63 -4.93 -23.59
N GLU A 85 -15.12 -5.89 -24.37
CA GLU A 85 -14.42 -7.16 -24.54
C GLU A 85 -13.09 -6.96 -25.27
N SER A 86 -12.10 -7.79 -24.95
CA SER A 86 -10.78 -7.72 -25.58
C SER A 86 -10.91 -7.91 -27.08
N ASN A 87 -10.52 -6.89 -27.84
CA ASN A 87 -10.55 -6.89 -29.30
C ASN A 87 -9.30 -6.19 -29.85
N SER A 88 -9.05 -6.35 -31.15
CA SER A 88 -7.86 -5.82 -31.80
C SER A 88 -7.75 -4.29 -31.76
N HIS A 89 -8.87 -3.56 -31.69
CA HIS A 89 -8.84 -2.11 -31.54
C HIS A 89 -8.43 -1.70 -30.13
N LEU A 90 -8.99 -2.35 -29.09
CA LEU A 90 -8.59 -2.12 -27.70
C LEU A 90 -7.09 -2.35 -27.51
N GLN A 91 -6.58 -3.49 -27.99
CA GLN A 91 -5.15 -3.83 -27.90
C GLN A 91 -4.28 -2.77 -28.58
N LYS A 92 -4.64 -2.34 -29.80
CA LYS A 92 -3.91 -1.27 -30.51
C LYS A 92 -3.90 0.05 -29.74
N ILE A 93 -5.03 0.44 -29.16
CA ILE A 93 -5.13 1.67 -28.35
C ILE A 93 -4.23 1.57 -27.12
N LEU A 94 -4.30 0.45 -26.38
CA LEU A 94 -3.50 0.24 -25.19
C LEU A 94 -2.00 0.16 -25.51
N GLN A 95 -1.62 -0.54 -26.58
CA GLN A 95 -0.23 -0.62 -27.02
C GLN A 95 0.30 0.77 -27.39
N ASN A 96 -0.43 1.52 -28.23
CA ASN A 96 -0.05 2.88 -28.59
C ASN A 96 0.01 3.80 -27.37
N TYR A 97 -0.89 3.63 -26.40
CA TYR A 97 -0.83 4.38 -25.15
C TYR A 97 0.44 4.07 -24.35
N VAL A 98 0.78 2.78 -24.18
CA VAL A 98 2.02 2.37 -23.49
C VAL A 98 3.27 2.88 -24.19
N ASP A 99 3.31 2.81 -25.52
CA ASP A 99 4.47 3.24 -26.33
C ASP A 99 4.73 4.75 -26.24
N ASN A 100 3.69 5.55 -25.98
CA ASN A 100 3.81 7.01 -25.82
C ASN A 100 4.07 7.45 -24.37
N LEU A 101 4.11 6.53 -23.40
CA LEU A 101 4.45 6.86 -22.02
C LEU A 101 5.97 6.87 -21.82
N PRO A 102 6.52 7.76 -20.96
CA PRO A 102 7.95 7.81 -20.68
C PRO A 102 8.49 6.56 -19.98
N ARG A 103 7.59 5.74 -19.42
CA ARG A 103 7.89 4.45 -18.80
C ARG A 103 6.67 3.55 -18.91
N ASN A 104 6.91 2.23 -18.92
CA ASN A 104 5.82 1.27 -18.86
C ASN A 104 4.93 1.50 -17.61
N PRO A 105 3.60 1.46 -17.75
CA PRO A 105 2.67 1.84 -16.67
C PRO A 105 2.74 0.92 -15.44
N TRP A 106 3.18 -0.33 -15.59
CA TRP A 106 3.38 -1.27 -14.47
C TRP A 106 4.74 -1.14 -13.76
N LEU A 107 5.64 -0.26 -14.20
CA LEU A 107 6.95 -0.05 -13.58
C LEU A 107 6.89 1.03 -12.49
N PHE A 108 6.33 0.64 -11.34
CA PHE A 108 6.32 1.47 -10.13
C PHE A 108 7.72 1.63 -9.56
N SER A 109 8.09 2.87 -9.20
CA SER A 109 9.35 3.17 -8.52
C SER A 109 9.36 2.63 -7.08
N LEU A 110 10.55 2.51 -6.49
CA LEU A 110 10.70 2.10 -5.10
C LEU A 110 9.93 3.02 -4.14
N SER A 111 9.96 4.33 -4.39
CA SER A 111 9.20 5.33 -3.63
C SER A 111 7.69 5.15 -3.76
N GLN A 112 7.18 4.85 -4.96
CA GLN A 112 5.76 4.57 -5.17
C GLN A 112 5.33 3.29 -4.45
N LYS A 113 6.16 2.25 -4.47
CA LYS A 113 5.89 0.99 -3.75
C LYS A 113 5.92 1.16 -2.24
N LEU A 114 6.87 1.92 -1.70
CA LEU A 114 6.92 2.25 -0.27
C LEU A 114 5.67 3.02 0.17
N ARG A 115 5.30 4.06 -0.58
CA ARG A 115 4.16 4.93 -0.26
C ARG A 115 2.81 4.20 -0.34
N ASN A 116 2.62 3.40 -1.39
CA ASN A 116 1.34 2.75 -1.66
C ASN A 116 1.26 1.35 -1.04
N GLY A 117 2.32 0.89 -0.36
CA GLY A 117 2.48 -0.49 0.10
C GLY A 117 2.91 -1.41 -1.03
N PHE A 118 4.04 -2.12 -0.83
CA PHE A 118 4.62 -3.02 -1.83
C PHE A 118 3.66 -4.13 -2.29
N LEU A 119 2.75 -4.54 -1.40
CA LEU A 119 1.79 -5.62 -1.60
C LEU A 119 0.36 -5.11 -1.86
N SER A 120 0.18 -3.81 -2.12
CA SER A 120 -1.16 -3.31 -2.43
C SER A 120 -1.70 -3.97 -3.72
N PRO A 121 -3.02 -4.27 -3.78
CA PRO A 121 -3.63 -4.93 -4.96
C PRO A 121 -3.47 -4.16 -6.28
N GLY A 122 -3.24 -2.85 -6.22
CA GLY A 122 -3.00 -2.00 -7.40
C GLY A 122 -1.57 -2.05 -7.93
N ILE A 123 -0.60 -2.48 -7.12
CA ILE A 123 0.82 -2.57 -7.51
C ILE A 123 1.20 -4.03 -7.78
N TYR A 124 0.80 -4.93 -6.90
CA TYR A 124 1.10 -6.34 -7.03
C TYR A 124 0.36 -6.93 -8.24
N GLY A 125 1.10 -7.57 -9.16
CA GLY A 125 0.52 -8.18 -10.35
C GLY A 125 0.13 -7.21 -11.48
N ALA A 126 0.41 -5.90 -11.36
CA ALA A 126 0.10 -4.94 -12.42
C ALA A 126 0.68 -5.34 -13.78
N LYS A 127 1.94 -5.80 -13.82
CA LYS A 127 2.57 -6.28 -15.06
C LYS A 127 1.82 -7.47 -15.68
N LYS A 128 1.28 -8.38 -14.86
CA LYS A 128 0.50 -9.52 -15.35
C LYS A 128 -0.82 -9.04 -15.98
N LYS A 129 -1.54 -8.17 -15.27
CA LYS A 129 -2.80 -7.58 -15.78
C LYS A 129 -2.59 -6.86 -17.12
N TRP A 130 -1.57 -6.00 -17.22
CA TRP A 130 -1.29 -5.29 -18.47
C TRP A 130 -0.97 -6.24 -19.63
N LYS A 131 -0.24 -7.34 -19.39
CA LYS A 131 0.07 -8.36 -20.40
C LYS A 131 -1.14 -9.17 -20.88
N GLU A 132 -2.27 -9.15 -20.18
CA GLU A 132 -3.49 -9.80 -20.65
C GLU A 132 -4.15 -9.01 -21.80
N PHE A 133 -3.79 -7.73 -21.95
CA PHE A 133 -4.40 -6.80 -22.90
C PHE A 133 -3.42 -6.17 -23.91
N LEU A 134 -2.12 -6.51 -23.81
CA LEU A 134 -1.08 -6.15 -24.78
C LEU A 134 -0.67 -7.39 -25.56
#